data_AF-A0A3D2SYU8-F1
#
_entry.id   AF-A0A3D2SYU8-F1
#
_cell.length_a   1.000
_cell.length_b   1.000
_cell.length_c   1.000
_cell.angle_alpha   90.00
_cell.angle_beta   90.00
_cell.angle_gamma   90.00
#
_symmetry.space_group_name_H-M   'P 1'
#
loop_
_entity.id
_entity.type
_entity.pdbx_description
1 polymer ?
#
loop_
_entity_poly.entity_id
_entity_poly.type
_entity_poly.pdbx_seq_one_letter_code
_entity_poly.pdbx_strand_id
1 'polypeptide(L)'
;MTDIQHRFRVPHPLVLLTGCIILASMASYVLPAGEYERSMDEETGKIAVVSGTYEQVEQTPVNVFLAMVALPRGMVDAGGVIFLVFLIGGALTVV
;
A
#
# COMPACT_ATOMS: atom_id res chain seq x y z
N MET A 1 19.09 15.63 35.60
CA MET A 1 19.23 14.88 34.34
C MET A 1 18.00 14.01 34.24
N THR A 2 16.96 14.52 33.57
CA THR A 2 15.67 13.83 33.45
C THR A 2 15.77 12.92 32.24
N ASP A 3 16.06 11.64 32.48
CA ASP A 3 15.95 10.60 31.46
C ASP A 3 14.48 10.50 31.04
N ILE A 4 14.14 11.14 29.92
CA ILE A 4 12.89 10.90 29.22
C ILE A 4 13.03 9.53 28.57
N GLN A 5 12.79 8.49 29.36
CA GLN A 5 12.74 7.11 28.89
C GLN A 5 11.43 6.93 28.13
N HIS A 6 11.36 7.41 26.88
CA HIS A 6 10.30 7.03 25.95
C HIS A 6 10.49 5.55 25.62
N ARG A 7 9.93 4.68 26.47
CA ARG A 7 9.75 3.27 26.17
C ARG A 7 8.74 3.17 25.03
N PHE A 8 9.22 3.34 23.80
CA PHE A 8 8.45 3.11 22.58
C PHE A 8 8.04 1.63 22.56
N ARG A 9 6.91 1.32 23.19
CA ARG A 9 6.22 0.06 23.01
C ARG A 9 5.69 0.10 21.59
N VAL A 10 6.25 -0.75 20.72
CA VAL A 10 5.79 -0.86 19.34
C VAL A 10 4.28 -1.11 19.40
N PRO A 11 3.45 -0.22 18.82
CA PRO A 11 2.01 -0.41 18.85
C PRO A 11 1.68 -1.72 18.12
N HIS A 12 0.54 -2.32 18.47
CA HIS A 12 0.08 -3.56 17.86
C HIS A 12 0.15 -3.45 16.32
N PRO A 13 0.62 -4.49 15.58
CA PRO A 13 0.84 -4.39 14.13
C PRO A 13 -0.37 -3.85 13.37
N LEU A 14 -1.59 -4.25 13.76
CA LEU A 14 -2.84 -3.73 13.20
C LEU A 14 -2.92 -2.19 13.30
N VAL A 15 -2.57 -1.61 14.46
CA VAL A 15 -2.60 -0.15 14.68
C VAL A 15 -1.58 0.55 13.78
N LEU A 16 -0.41 -0.06 13.59
CA LEU A 16 0.62 0.45 12.69
C LEU A 16 0.13 0.46 11.24
N LEU A 17 -0.44 -0.66 10.78
CA LEU A 17 -1.01 -0.77 9.44
C LEU A 17 -2.16 0.22 9.21
N THR A 18 -3.09 0.34 10.16
CA THR A 18 -4.18 1.33 10.08
C THR A 18 -3.63 2.76 10.04
N GLY A 19 -2.60 3.06 10.84
CA GLY A 19 -1.91 4.36 10.81
C GLY A 19 -1.31 4.68 9.44
N CYS A 20 -0.64 3.70 8.81
CA CYS A 20 -0.12 3.85 7.45
C CYS A 20 -1.23 4.12 6.41
N ILE A 21 -2.38 3.46 6.54
CA ILE A 21 -3.52 3.67 5.64
C ILE A 21 -4.10 5.08 5.80
N ILE A 22 -4.23 5.58 7.03
CA ILE A 22 -4.69 6.95 7.29
C ILE A 22 -3.71 7.96 6.71
N LEU A 23 -2.41 7.76 6.92
CA LEU A 23 -1.36 8.63 6.37
C LEU A 23 -1.37 8.64 4.84
N ALA A 24 -1.51 7.47 4.20
CA ALA A 24 -1.61 7.35 2.75
C ALA A 24 -2.88 8.01 2.19
N SER A 25 -4.02 7.83 2.86
CA SER A 25 -5.27 8.49 2.49
C SER A 25 -5.15 10.01 2.59
N MET A 26 -4.56 10.54 3.66
CA MET A 26 -4.29 11.98 3.79
C MET A 26 -3.34 12.48 2.69
N ALA A 27 -2.28 11.72 2.38
CA ALA A 27 -1.36 12.06 1.31
C ALA A 27 -2.04 12.13 -0.07
N SER A 28 -3.08 11.30 -0.30
CA SER A 28 -3.86 11.32 -1.56
C SER A 28 -4.61 12.63 -1.84
N TYR A 29 -4.82 13.47 -0.82
CA TYR A 29 -5.41 14.80 -0.99
C TYR A 29 -4.37 15.88 -1.32
N VAL A 30 -3.10 15.66 -0.97
CA VAL A 30 -2.00 16.63 -1.19
C VAL A 30 -1.29 16.35 -2.51
N LEU A 31 -1.20 15.08 -2.91
CA LEU A 31 -0.53 14.65 -4.13
C LEU A 31 -1.46 14.80 -5.35
N PRO A 32 -1.11 15.61 -6.35
CA PRO A 32 -1.85 15.68 -7.61
C PRO A 32 -1.73 14.35 -8.36
N ALA A 33 -2.82 13.91 -8.97
CA ALA A 33 -2.81 12.75 -9.84
C ALA A 33 -2.20 13.16 -11.18
N GLY A 34 -1.20 12.42 -11.63
CA GLY A 34 -0.52 12.66 -12.89
C GLY A 34 -0.22 11.34 -13.56
N GLU A 35 -0.50 11.26 -14.86
CA GLU A 35 -0.22 10.07 -15.66
C GLU A 35 0.77 10.44 -16.77
N TYR A 36 1.68 9.51 -17.06
CA TYR A 36 2.58 9.63 -18.21
C TYR A 36 2.08 8.67 -19.28
N GLU A 37 1.90 9.19 -20.49
CA GLU A 37 1.52 8.35 -21.62
C GLU A 37 2.61 7.33 -21.92
N ARG A 38 2.21 6.06 -22.02
CA ARG A 38 3.10 4.93 -22.27
C ARG A 38 2.94 4.51 -23.73
N SER A 39 3.88 4.88 -24.59
CA SER A 39 3.91 4.37 -25.97
C SER A 39 4.90 3.21 -26.10
N MET A 40 4.68 2.37 -27.11
CA MET A 40 5.70 1.40 -27.52
C MET A 40 6.87 2.15 -28.12
N ASP A 41 8.05 1.93 -27.57
CA ASP A 41 9.30 2.43 -28.13
C ASP A 41 9.74 1.47 -29.24
N GLU A 42 9.62 1.90 -30.50
CA GLU A 42 9.92 1.09 -31.69
C GLU A 42 11.41 0.68 -31.76
N GLU A 43 12.31 1.37 -31.06
CA GLU A 43 13.74 1.01 -31.02
C GLU A 43 14.05 -0.05 -29.96
N THR A 44 13.29 -0.11 -28.86
CA THR A 44 13.61 -1.01 -27.73
C THR A 44 12.60 -2.15 -27.51
N GLY A 45 11.45 -2.12 -28.17
CA GLY A 45 10.38 -3.11 -27.98
C GLY A 45 9.81 -3.13 -26.55
N LYS A 46 10.03 -2.06 -25.79
CA LYS A 46 9.61 -1.92 -24.40
C LYS A 46 8.60 -0.78 -24.29
N ILE A 47 7.69 -0.94 -23.33
CA ILE A 47 6.75 0.11 -22.97
C ILE A 47 7.55 1.19 -22.25
N ALA A 48 7.87 2.28 -22.95
CA ALA A 48 8.59 3.42 -22.40
C ALA A 48 7.62 4.55 -22.08
N VAL A 49 7.90 5.29 -21.01
CA VAL A 49 7.18 6.53 -20.71
C VAL A 49 7.67 7.62 -21.64
N VAL A 50 6.76 8.25 -22.39
CA VAL A 50 7.13 9.32 -23.32
C VAL A 50 7.52 10.55 -22.50
N SER A 51 8.74 11.04 -22.69
CA SER A 51 9.25 12.19 -21.96
C SER A 51 8.51 13.46 -22.40
N GLY A 52 7.84 14.14 -21.47
CA GLY A 52 7.13 15.40 -21.72
C GLY A 52 5.61 15.29 -21.85
N THR A 53 5.03 14.08 -21.87
CA THR A 53 3.57 13.85 -21.89
C THR A 53 2.98 13.68 -20.49
N TYR A 54 3.49 14.43 -19.51
CA TYR A 54 2.86 14.48 -18.19
C TYR A 54 1.51 15.18 -18.32
N GLU A 55 0.43 14.43 -18.20
CA GLU A 55 -0.91 14.98 -18.18
C GLU A 55 -1.48 14.89 -16.76
N GLN A 56 -2.00 16.00 -16.26
CA GLN A 56 -2.72 16.02 -14.99
C GLN A 56 -4.08 15.36 -15.21
N VAL A 57 -4.25 14.18 -14.63
CA VAL A 57 -5.50 13.43 -14.67
C VAL A 57 -6.41 13.84 -13.53
N GLU A 58 -7.70 13.54 -13.66
CA GLU A 58 -8.70 13.90 -12.67
C GLU A 58 -8.38 13.27 -11.30
N GLN A 59 -8.30 14.10 -10.27
CA GLN A 59 -7.96 13.64 -8.93
C GLN A 59 -9.05 12.72 -8.40
N THR A 60 -8.66 11.51 -7.99
CA THR A 60 -9.53 10.53 -7.33
C THR A 60 -9.08 10.35 -5.88
N PRO A 61 -9.33 11.34 -5.00
CA PRO A 61 -8.90 11.27 -3.62
C PRO A 61 -9.54 10.07 -2.91
N VAL A 62 -8.77 9.41 -2.05
CA VAL A 62 -9.24 8.22 -1.33
C VAL A 62 -10.23 8.65 -0.24
N ASN A 63 -11.51 8.41 -0.47
CA ASN A 63 -12.57 8.64 0.52
C ASN A 63 -12.37 7.73 1.75
N VAL A 64 -12.85 8.17 2.92
CA VAL A 64 -12.79 7.44 4.20
C VAL A 64 -13.32 6.00 4.07
N PHE A 65 -14.37 5.78 3.26
CA PHE A 65 -14.88 4.45 2.99
C PHE A 65 -13.88 3.56 2.24
N LEU A 66 -13.21 4.08 1.20
CA LEU A 66 -12.16 3.37 0.47
C LEU A 66 -10.96 3.08 1.37
N ALA A 67 -10.60 4.00 2.27
CA ALA A 67 -9.55 3.78 3.26
C ALA A 67 -9.90 2.62 4.22
N MET A 68 -11.16 2.52 4.67
CA MET A 68 -11.59 1.37 5.49
C MET A 68 -11.59 0.06 4.71
N VAL A 69 -11.98 0.08 3.43
CA VAL A 69 -11.97 -1.10 2.53
C VAL A 69 -10.55 -1.54 2.16
N ALA A 70 -9.55 -0.65 2.28
CA ALA A 70 -8.15 -1.00 2.02
C ALA A 70 -7.63 -2.09 2.97
N LEU A 71 -8.09 -2.14 4.23
CA LEU A 71 -7.76 -3.20 5.19
C LEU A 71 -8.18 -4.59 4.70
N PRO A 72 -9.47 -4.87 4.45
CA PRO A 72 -9.90 -6.17 3.95
C PRO A 72 -9.34 -6.48 2.57
N ARG A 73 -9.17 -5.49 1.69
CA ARG A 73 -8.52 -5.71 0.39
C ARG A 73 -7.07 -6.18 0.54
N GLY A 74 -6.31 -5.56 1.43
CA GLY A 74 -4.94 -5.99 1.75
C GLY A 74 -4.88 -7.41 2.34
N MET A 75 -5.90 -7.83 3.11
CA MET A 75 -5.98 -9.21 3.59
C MET A 75 -6.21 -10.21 2.45
N VAL A 76 -7.01 -9.85 1.44
CA VAL A 76 -7.22 -10.70 0.24
C VAL A 76 -5.93 -10.81 -0.58
N ASP A 77 -5.22 -9.70 -0.79
CA ASP A 77 -3.94 -9.69 -1.51
C ASP A 77 -2.87 -10.51 -0.77
N ALA A 78 -2.87 -10.46 0.56
CA ALA A 78 -2.02 -11.30 1.40
C ALA A 78 -2.51 -12.76 1.53
N GLY A 79 -3.64 -13.11 0.91
CA GLY A 79 -4.31 -14.40 1.06
C GLY A 79 -3.42 -15.59 0.73
N GLY A 80 -2.55 -15.48 -0.29
CA GLY A 80 -1.59 -16.53 -0.62
C GLY A 80 -0.59 -16.84 0.50
N VAL A 81 -0.10 -15.79 1.19
CA VAL A 81 0.82 -15.94 2.32
C VAL A 81 0.08 -16.50 3.54
N ILE A 82 -1.12 -15.99 3.83
CA ILE A 82 -1.95 -16.47 4.93
C ILE A 82 -2.26 -17.96 4.74
N PHE A 83 -2.65 -18.37 3.53
CA PHE A 83 -2.94 -19.76 3.21
C PHE A 83 -1.73 -20.68 3.37
N LEU A 84 -0.55 -20.25 2.89
CA LEU A 84 0.70 -20.99 3.06
C LEU A 84 1.05 -21.20 4.53
N VAL A 85 1.03 -20.13 5.34
CA VAL A 85 1.32 -20.21 6.78
C VAL A 85 0.30 -21.11 7.48
N PHE A 86 -0.97 -21.03 7.09
CA PHE A 86 -2.03 -21.87 7.64
C PHE A 86 -1.82 -23.35 7.32
N LEU A 87 -1.41 -23.69 6.10
CA LEU A 87 -1.12 -25.07 5.68
C LEU A 87 0.08 -25.66 6.44
N ILE A 88 1.15 -24.88 6.60
CA ILE A 88 2.33 -25.28 7.37
C ILE A 88 1.96 -25.47 8.85
N GLY A 89 1.28 -24.50 9.45
CA GLY A 89 0.86 -24.57 10.85
C GLY A 89 -0.09 -25.73 11.15
N GLY A 90 -1.05 -25.98 10.25
CA GLY A 90 -1.98 -27.10 10.34
C GLY A 90 -1.27 -28.46 10.21
N ALA A 91 -0.36 -28.60 9.26
CA ALA A 91 0.41 -29.83 9.08
C ALA A 91 1.31 -30.14 10.28
N LEU A 92 1.90 -29.13 10.93
CA LEU A 92 2.77 -29.30 12.10
C LEU A 92 1.99 -29.59 13.40
N THR A 93 0.72 -29.18 13.51
CA THR A 93 -0.11 -29.42 14.70
C THR A 93 -0.80 -30.79 14.67
N VAL A 94 -1.03 -31.34 13.47
CA VAL A 94 -1.73 -32.63 13.27
C VAL A 94 -0.80 -33.84 13.44
N VAL A 95 0.53 -33.63 13.50
CA VAL A 95 1.54 -34.68 13.78
C VAL A 95 1.90 -34.71 15.26
#